data_AF-A0A7J7L9K7-F1
#
_entry.id   AF-A0A7J7L9K7-F1
#
_cell.length_a   1.000
_cell.length_b   1.000
_cell.length_c   1.000
_cell.angle_alpha   90.00
_cell.angle_beta   90.00
_cell.angle_gamma   90.00
#
_symmetry.space_group_name_H-M   'P 1'
#
loop_
_entity.id
_entity.type
_entity.pdbx_description
1 polymer ?
#
loop_
_entity_poly.entity_id
_entity_poly.type
_entity_poly.pdbx_seq_one_letter_code
_entity_poly.pdbx_strand_id
1 'polypeptide(L)'
;MFDPKVMKEMLSDKFSNFEKPPVNPLFFALTRSLTSLEGEKWAKHKRIINPAFHLDKLKGMVPTFLTSCSKMIEKWKKLVGAEGSFELDIWPKLEYLLEDVISSIAFGSNYKDG
;
A
#
# COMPACT_ATOMS: atom_id res chain seq x y z
N MET A 1 -24.36 5.70 -9.93
CA MET A 1 -23.21 5.51 -9.01
C MET A 1 -22.00 6.40 -9.35
N PHE A 2 -21.99 7.17 -10.46
CA PHE A 2 -20.85 8.04 -10.83
C PHE A 2 -21.07 9.54 -10.51
N ASP A 3 -22.12 9.90 -9.77
CA ASP A 3 -22.30 11.29 -9.33
C ASP A 3 -21.32 11.59 -8.18
N PRO A 4 -20.43 12.60 -8.31
CA PRO A 4 -19.48 12.97 -7.27
C PRO A 4 -20.13 13.33 -5.93
N LYS A 5 -21.35 13.87 -5.92
CA LYS A 5 -22.10 14.19 -4.70
C LYS A 5 -22.50 12.91 -3.97
N VAL A 6 -23.01 11.93 -4.72
CA VAL A 6 -23.39 10.61 -4.17
C VAL A 6 -22.15 9.87 -3.65
N MET A 7 -21.04 9.88 -4.40
CA MET A 7 -19.78 9.27 -3.92
C MET A 7 -19.26 9.95 -2.66
N LYS A 8 -19.30 11.29 -2.60
CA LYS A 8 -18.90 12.03 -1.41
C LYS A 8 -19.78 11.69 -0.23
N GLU A 9 -21.10 11.62 -0.42
CA GLU A 9 -22.05 11.22 0.63
C GLU A 9 -21.72 9.81 1.14
N MET A 10 -21.62 8.81 0.27
CA MET A 10 -21.28 7.43 0.65
C MET A 10 -19.92 7.30 1.36
N LEU A 11 -18.90 8.06 0.96
CA LEU A 11 -17.54 7.97 1.52
C LEU A 11 -17.31 8.87 2.75
N SER A 12 -18.13 9.90 2.95
CA SER A 12 -18.00 10.87 4.06
C SER A 12 -18.97 10.60 5.18
N ASP A 13 -20.11 9.98 4.89
CA ASP A 13 -21.10 9.69 5.91
C ASP A 13 -20.47 8.79 6.96
N LYS A 14 -20.69 9.12 8.24
CA LYS A 14 -19.93 8.60 9.37
C LYS A 14 -20.27 7.13 9.64
N PHE A 15 -19.84 6.23 8.76
CA PHE A 15 -19.80 4.77 8.91
C PHE A 15 -21.11 4.07 9.34
N SER A 16 -22.25 4.77 9.43
CA SER A 16 -23.46 4.23 10.06
C SER A 16 -24.50 3.73 9.08
N ASN A 17 -24.53 4.25 7.85
CA ASN A 17 -25.62 3.98 6.90
C ASN A 17 -25.23 3.04 5.75
N PHE A 18 -23.94 2.69 5.63
CA PHE A 18 -23.42 1.83 4.56
C PHE A 18 -22.55 0.71 5.14
N GLU A 19 -23.02 -0.52 4.99
CA GLU A 19 -22.25 -1.73 5.30
C GLU A 19 -21.21 -1.98 4.21
N LYS A 20 -20.04 -2.48 4.61
CA LYS A 20 -19.01 -2.89 3.67
C LYS A 20 -19.48 -4.13 2.91
N PRO A 21 -19.06 -4.29 1.63
CA PRO A 21 -19.34 -5.50 0.90
C PRO A 21 -18.86 -6.73 1.68
N PRO A 22 -19.62 -7.85 1.67
CA PRO A 22 -19.22 -9.06 2.35
C PRO A 22 -17.88 -9.55 1.80
N VAL A 23 -16.90 -9.69 2.68
CA VAL A 23 -15.59 -10.26 2.37
C VAL A 23 -15.64 -11.78 2.49
N ASN A 24 -14.84 -12.48 1.68
CA ASN A 24 -14.71 -13.93 1.73
C ASN A 24 -14.40 -14.39 3.17
N PRO A 25 -15.14 -15.39 3.74
CA PRO A 25 -14.94 -15.85 5.11
C PRO A 25 -13.52 -16.32 5.44
N LEU A 26 -12.82 -16.94 4.49
CA LEU A 26 -11.42 -17.35 4.67
C LEU A 26 -10.50 -16.13 4.80
N PHE A 27 -10.70 -15.13 3.94
CA PHE A 27 -9.94 -13.87 4.00
C PHE A 27 -10.21 -13.11 5.31
N PHE A 28 -11.46 -13.11 5.79
CA PHE A 28 -11.85 -12.53 7.07
C PHE A 28 -11.16 -13.23 8.26
N ALA A 29 -11.16 -14.57 8.26
CA ALA A 29 -10.57 -15.38 9.33
C ALA A 29 -9.05 -15.20 9.42
N LEU A 30 -8.36 -15.13 8.26
CA LEU A 30 -6.91 -15.05 8.19
C LEU A 30 -6.35 -13.66 8.49
N THR A 31 -7.03 -12.60 8.03
CA THR A 31 -6.41 -11.27 8.04
C THR A 31 -6.91 -10.38 9.17
N ARG A 32 -8.16 -10.58 9.66
CA ARG A 32 -8.87 -9.64 10.57
C ARG A 32 -8.48 -8.18 10.32
N SER A 33 -8.39 -7.81 9.04
CA SER A 33 -7.74 -6.58 8.61
C SER A 33 -8.64 -5.38 8.91
N LEU A 34 -8.05 -4.18 8.96
CA LEU A 34 -8.82 -2.93 9.10
C LEU A 34 -9.92 -2.80 8.02
N THR A 35 -9.70 -3.33 6.82
CA THR A 35 -10.69 -3.27 5.74
C THR A 35 -11.93 -4.10 6.03
N SER A 36 -11.85 -5.12 6.89
CA SER A 36 -12.97 -5.97 7.30
C SER A 36 -13.73 -5.52 8.56
N LEU A 37 -13.16 -4.59 9.35
CA LEU A 37 -13.79 -4.12 10.59
C LEU A 37 -14.80 -2.99 10.32
N GLU A 38 -15.84 -2.89 11.15
CA GLU A 38 -16.83 -1.80 11.09
C GLU A 38 -17.03 -1.11 12.45
N GLY A 39 -17.75 0.01 12.43
CA GLY A 39 -18.17 0.76 13.62
C GLY A 39 -17.02 1.09 14.58
N GLU A 40 -17.26 0.90 15.88
CA GLU A 40 -16.28 1.22 16.93
C GLU A 40 -14.98 0.40 16.83
N LYS A 41 -15.06 -0.87 16.40
CA LYS A 41 -13.87 -1.71 16.23
C LYS A 41 -12.94 -1.13 15.18
N TRP A 42 -13.50 -0.72 14.04
CA TRP A 42 -12.76 -0.02 12.99
C TRP A 42 -12.19 1.31 13.50
N ALA A 43 -13.02 2.13 14.16
CA ALA A 43 -12.61 3.43 14.67
C ALA A 43 -11.43 3.32 15.65
N LYS A 44 -11.49 2.34 16.56
CA LYS A 44 -10.41 2.04 17.51
C LYS A 44 -9.11 1.64 16.81
N HIS A 45 -9.17 0.70 15.85
CA HIS A 45 -7.98 0.27 15.11
C HIS A 45 -7.39 1.40 14.27
N LYS A 46 -8.23 2.16 13.57
CA LYS A 46 -7.80 3.34 12.80
C LYS A 46 -7.07 4.35 13.69
N ARG A 47 -7.60 4.63 14.88
CA ARG A 47 -6.96 5.54 15.84
C ARG A 47 -5.57 5.07 16.27
N ILE A 48 -5.37 3.76 16.42
CA ILE A 48 -4.08 3.17 16.81
C ILE A 48 -3.04 3.28 15.69
N ILE A 49 -3.44 3.07 14.42
CA ILE A 49 -2.51 3.11 13.29
C ILE A 49 -2.22 4.52 12.76
N ASN A 50 -3.17 5.45 12.91
CA ASN A 50 -3.07 6.81 12.35
C ASN A 50 -1.74 7.54 12.67
N PRO A 51 -1.16 7.43 13.87
CA PRO A 51 0.13 8.07 14.19
C PRO A 51 1.27 7.68 13.23
N ALA A 52 1.26 6.46 12.68
CA ALA A 52 2.27 6.02 11.70
C ALA A 52 2.15 6.75 10.35
N PHE A 53 0.99 7.35 10.06
CA PHE A 53 0.70 8.09 8.84
C PHE A 53 0.75 9.61 9.06
N HIS A 54 1.26 10.09 10.20
CA HIS A 54 1.54 11.51 10.39
C HIS A 54 2.67 11.98 9.47
N LEU A 55 2.61 13.25 9.05
CA LEU A 55 3.53 13.80 8.06
C LEU A 55 5.02 13.57 8.40
N ASP A 56 5.40 13.72 9.66
CA ASP A 56 6.79 13.52 10.08
C ASP A 56 7.23 12.06 9.99
N LYS A 57 6.31 11.11 10.21
CA LYS A 57 6.56 9.68 10.02
C LYS A 57 6.67 9.35 8.53
N LEU A 58 5.80 9.92 7.70
CA LEU A 58 5.88 9.76 6.24
C LEU A 58 7.18 10.31 5.67
N LYS A 59 7.65 11.47 6.14
CA LYS A 59 8.98 12.01 5.78
C LYS A 59 10.10 11.04 6.14
N GLY A 60 10.00 10.37 7.28
CA GLY A 60 10.94 9.33 7.70
C GLY A 60 10.98 8.10 6.79
N MET A 61 9.94 7.84 5.98
CA MET A 61 9.89 6.74 5.03
C MET A 61 10.56 7.04 3.68
N VAL A 62 10.79 8.34 3.37
CA VAL A 62 11.39 8.79 2.10
C VAL A 62 12.72 8.11 1.77
N PRO A 63 13.68 7.95 2.71
CA PRO A 63 14.94 7.26 2.43
C PRO A 63 14.73 5.81 1.97
N THR A 64 13.72 5.12 2.51
CA THR A 64 13.38 3.74 2.13
C THR A 64 12.84 3.69 0.71
N PHE A 65 11.91 4.58 0.35
CA PHE A 65 11.42 4.71 -1.03
C PHE A 65 12.58 4.95 -2.02
N LEU A 66 13.46 5.90 -1.70
CA LEU A 66 14.61 6.23 -2.54
C LEU A 66 15.56 5.04 -2.71
N THR A 67 15.80 4.29 -1.63
CA THR A 67 16.63 3.09 -1.66
C THR A 67 16.05 2.02 -2.59
N SER A 68 14.77 1.69 -2.45
CA SER A 68 14.10 0.67 -3.29
C SER A 68 14.03 1.10 -4.76
N CYS A 69 13.68 2.36 -5.03
CA CYS A 69 13.69 2.92 -6.39
C CYS A 69 15.10 2.88 -7.00
N SER A 70 16.13 3.26 -6.24
CA SER A 70 17.51 3.23 -6.72
C SER A 70 17.95 1.82 -7.07
N LYS A 71 17.65 0.82 -6.21
CA LYS A 71 17.91 -0.59 -6.50
C LYS A 71 17.22 -1.06 -7.79
N MET A 72 16.00 -0.63 -8.05
CA MET A 72 15.27 -0.94 -9.28
C MET A 72 15.96 -0.33 -10.51
N ILE A 73 16.31 0.95 -10.46
CA ILE A 73 17.02 1.66 -11.54
C ILE A 73 18.38 1.00 -11.83
N GLU A 74 19.14 0.64 -10.79
CA GLU A 74 20.43 -0.03 -10.96
C GLU A 74 20.29 -1.41 -11.61
N LYS A 75 19.19 -2.14 -11.35
CA LYS A 75 18.89 -3.39 -12.08
C LYS A 75 18.60 -3.09 -13.56
N TRP A 76 17.84 -2.04 -13.86
CA TRP A 76 17.51 -1.69 -15.25
C TRP A 76 18.72 -1.24 -16.04
N LYS A 77 19.61 -0.44 -15.44
CA LYS A 77 20.89 -0.04 -16.05
C LYS A 77 21.74 -1.25 -16.46
N LYS A 78 21.69 -2.35 -15.70
CA LYS A 78 22.41 -3.60 -16.04
C LYS A 78 21.75 -4.38 -17.18
N LEU A 79 20.46 -4.16 -17.45
CA LEU A 79 19.77 -4.77 -18.59
C LEU A 79 20.04 -4.03 -19.89
N VAL A 80 20.31 -2.72 -19.82
CA VAL A 80 20.78 -1.92 -20.95
C VAL A 80 22.23 -2.35 -21.24
N GLY A 81 22.37 -3.38 -22.08
CA GLY A 81 23.66 -3.91 -22.51
C GLY A 81 24.42 -2.98 -23.47
N ALA A 82 25.34 -3.56 -24.26
CA ALA A 82 26.20 -2.80 -25.18
C ALA A 82 25.44 -2.04 -26.28
N GLU A 83 24.21 -2.45 -26.62
CA GLU A 83 23.37 -1.83 -27.65
C GLU A 83 22.75 -0.48 -27.21
N GLY A 84 22.95 -0.06 -25.96
CA GLY A 84 22.56 1.25 -25.46
C GLY A 84 21.05 1.48 -25.27
N SER A 85 20.22 0.50 -25.61
CA SER A 85 18.77 0.52 -25.39
C SER A 85 18.22 -0.89 -25.15
N PHE A 86 17.09 -0.98 -24.43
CA PHE A 86 16.41 -2.24 -24.10
C PHE A 86 14.92 -1.96 -23.87
N GLU A 87 14.03 -2.80 -24.40
CA GLU A 87 12.58 -2.72 -24.14
C GLU A 87 12.22 -3.52 -22.88
N LEU A 88 11.58 -2.87 -21.92
CA LEU A 88 11.26 -3.46 -20.62
C LEU A 88 9.77 -3.34 -20.33
N ASP A 89 9.10 -4.46 -20.12
CA ASP A 89 7.80 -4.47 -19.45
C ASP A 89 7.96 -3.99 -18.01
N ILE A 90 7.40 -2.84 -17.66
CA ILE A 90 7.56 -2.23 -16.34
C ILE A 90 6.58 -2.80 -15.30
N TRP A 91 5.48 -3.44 -15.71
CA TRP A 91 4.40 -3.78 -14.78
C TRP A 91 4.84 -4.69 -13.63
N PRO A 92 5.51 -5.84 -13.89
CA PRO A 92 5.99 -6.71 -12.81
C PRO A 92 7.07 -6.06 -11.93
N LYS A 93 7.74 -5.03 -12.44
CA LYS A 93 8.82 -4.32 -11.73
C LYS A 93 8.23 -3.31 -10.75
N LEU A 94 7.10 -2.69 -11.11
CA LEU A 94 6.32 -1.85 -10.21
C LEU A 94 5.69 -2.66 -9.09
N GLU A 95 5.15 -3.85 -9.39
CA GLU A 95 4.64 -4.77 -8.36
C GLU A 95 5.75 -5.13 -7.36
N TYR A 96 6.91 -5.56 -7.84
CA TYR A 96 8.07 -5.85 -6.99
C TYR A 96 8.54 -4.63 -6.18
N LEU A 97 8.53 -3.43 -6.78
CA LEU A 97 8.90 -2.20 -6.09
C LEU A 97 7.95 -1.90 -4.92
N LEU A 98 6.64 -2.04 -5.14
CA LEU A 98 5.63 -1.84 -4.11
C LEU A 98 5.79 -2.85 -2.96
N GLU A 99 6.04 -4.11 -3.29
CA GLU A 99 6.30 -5.17 -2.30
C GLU A 99 7.54 -4.86 -1.45
N ASP A 100 8.67 -4.54 -2.08
CA ASP A 100 9.92 -4.21 -1.37
C ASP A 100 9.76 -2.99 -0.46
N VAL A 101 9.07 -1.95 -0.96
CA VAL A 101 8.79 -0.72 -0.22
C VAL A 101 7.90 -0.98 0.99
N ILE A 102 6.77 -1.68 0.80
CA ILE A 102 5.82 -1.96 1.88
C ILE A 102 6.48 -2.84 2.93
N SER A 103 7.19 -3.89 2.52
CA SER A 103 7.90 -4.78 3.45
C SER A 103 8.96 -4.03 4.26
N SER A 104 9.75 -3.17 3.60
CA SER A 104 10.79 -2.38 4.26
C SER A 104 10.22 -1.38 5.26
N ILE A 105 9.09 -0.74 4.94
CA ILE A 105 8.45 0.24 5.83
C ILE A 105 7.70 -0.44 6.97
N ALA A 106 6.97 -1.51 6.69
CA ALA A 106 6.12 -2.18 7.66
C ALA A 106 6.92 -3.05 8.64
N PHE A 107 7.99 -3.71 8.17
CA PHE A 107 8.72 -4.72 8.93
C PHE A 107 10.21 -4.42 9.13
N GLY A 108 10.75 -3.42 8.43
CA GLY A 108 12.19 -3.11 8.49
C GLY A 108 13.07 -4.12 7.75
N SER A 109 12.47 -5.07 7.02
CA SER A 109 13.15 -6.09 6.21
C SER A 109 12.90 -5.84 4.72
N ASN A 110 13.85 -6.22 3.87
CA ASN A 110 13.61 -6.18 2.42
C ASN A 110 12.70 -7.36 2.01
N TYR A 111 12.05 -7.30 0.83
CA TYR A 111 11.12 -8.38 0.39
C TYR A 111 11.76 -9.77 0.38
N LYS A 112 13.07 -9.87 0.12
CA LYS A 112 13.79 -11.16 0.05
C LYS A 112 14.16 -11.72 1.42
N ASP A 113 14.10 -10.92 2.47
CA ASP A 113 14.46 -11.31 3.84
C ASP A 113 13.24 -11.78 4.66
N GLY A 114 12.02 -11.71 4.08
CA GLY A 114 10.75 -11.97 4.74
C GLY A 114 10.00 -13.18 4.19
#